data_AF-A0A4V1AQ99-F1
#
_entry.id   AF-A0A4V1AQ99-F1
#
_cell.length_a   1.000
_cell.length_b   1.000
_cell.length_c   1.000
_cell.angle_alpha   90.00
_cell.angle_beta   90.00
_cell.angle_gamma   90.00
#
_symmetry.space_group_name_H-M   'P 1'
#
loop_
_entity.id
_entity.type
_entity.pdbx_description
1 polymer ?
#
loop_
_entity_poly.entity_id
_entity_poly.type
_entity_poly.pdbx_seq_one_letter_code
_entity_poly.pdbx_strand_id
1 'polypeptide(L)'
;MEQIRNLIIDDEDLNDFNDYKKIRGLKTYLYISNILSILTKNSIINYKQVRAIIIYDKRIKNILYRFFANIEDHLKAIIFDNYIIKNNKYIESDDIDDFSVFEKFNIIKKNENKDGWSQLLFCIMSNNILRKDKINDLHILKDFRNKVMHFNFILLESLKNGQYNFDWLDHNLKLFLNYLPKKYHKSFINKINNAKIGLNIQTEFILDNL
;
A
#
# COMPACT_ATOMS: atom_id res chain seq x y z
N MET A 1 4.15 -15.21 -32.96
CA MET A 1 4.90 -14.51 -31.91
C MET A 1 5.06 -13.05 -32.34
N GLU A 2 4.83 -12.10 -31.45
CA GLU A 2 5.01 -10.66 -31.73
C GLU A 2 6.14 -10.10 -30.83
N GLN A 3 6.98 -9.22 -31.37
CA GLN A 3 8.02 -8.54 -30.60
C GLN A 3 7.88 -7.03 -30.74
N ILE A 4 7.90 -6.34 -29.60
CA ILE A 4 7.89 -4.88 -29.52
C ILE A 4 9.06 -4.44 -28.65
N ARG A 5 10.11 -3.90 -29.27
CA ARG A 5 11.39 -3.56 -28.59
C ARG A 5 11.97 -4.79 -27.87
N ASN A 6 12.09 -4.74 -26.55
CA ASN A 6 12.59 -5.84 -25.72
C ASN A 6 11.47 -6.75 -25.16
N LEU A 7 10.21 -6.55 -25.54
CA LEU A 7 9.09 -7.36 -25.10
C LEU A 7 8.70 -8.38 -26.17
N ILE A 8 8.78 -9.66 -25.85
CA ILE A 8 8.23 -10.76 -26.67
C ILE A 8 6.86 -11.18 -26.13
N ILE A 9 5.90 -11.35 -27.02
CA ILE A 9 4.55 -11.84 -26.74
C ILE A 9 4.35 -13.15 -27.51
N ASP A 10 4.12 -14.23 -26.76
CA ASP A 10 3.79 -15.55 -27.31
C ASP A 10 2.39 -15.51 -27.96
N ASP A 11 2.14 -16.34 -28.97
CA ASP A 11 0.86 -16.33 -29.70
C ASP A 11 -0.35 -16.59 -28.81
N GLU A 12 -0.18 -17.43 -27.78
CA GLU A 12 -1.23 -17.74 -26.80
C GLU A 12 -1.63 -16.54 -25.93
N ASP A 13 -0.72 -15.57 -25.72
CA ASP A 13 -0.96 -14.40 -24.88
C ASP A 13 -1.37 -13.16 -25.70
N LEU A 14 -1.35 -13.25 -27.03
CA LEU A 14 -1.50 -12.09 -27.91
C LEU A 14 -2.85 -11.38 -27.72
N ASN A 15 -3.92 -12.14 -27.53
CA ASN A 15 -5.26 -11.61 -27.27
C ASN A 15 -5.34 -10.89 -25.91
N ASP A 16 -4.83 -11.52 -24.83
CA ASP A 16 -4.78 -10.93 -23.48
C ASP A 16 -3.97 -9.62 -23.50
N PHE A 17 -2.81 -9.61 -24.16
CA PHE A 17 -2.00 -8.41 -24.35
C PHE A 17 -2.76 -7.31 -25.11
N ASN A 18 -3.43 -7.65 -26.21
CA ASN A 18 -4.15 -6.69 -27.04
C ASN A 18 -5.35 -6.04 -26.33
N ASP A 19 -6.01 -6.74 -25.43
CA ASP A 19 -7.10 -6.20 -24.63
C ASP A 19 -6.54 -5.28 -23.53
N TYR A 20 -5.57 -5.77 -22.77
CA TYR A 20 -5.06 -5.02 -21.63
C TYR A 20 -4.12 -3.87 -22.00
N LYS A 21 -3.50 -3.88 -23.20
CA LYS A 21 -2.71 -2.73 -23.68
C LYS A 21 -3.56 -1.48 -23.91
N LYS A 22 -4.84 -1.66 -24.27
CA LYS A 22 -5.80 -0.55 -24.46
C LYS A 22 -6.20 0.08 -23.12
N ILE A 23 -6.27 -0.71 -22.06
CA ILE A 23 -6.65 -0.25 -20.71
C ILE A 23 -5.48 0.43 -19.99
N ARG A 24 -4.29 -0.18 -20.03
CA ARG A 24 -3.13 0.27 -19.24
C ARG A 24 -2.10 1.10 -20.02
N GLY A 25 -2.24 1.16 -21.34
CA GLY A 25 -1.28 1.77 -22.25
C GLY A 25 -0.04 0.91 -22.49
N LEU A 26 0.42 0.86 -23.75
CA LEU A 26 1.62 0.10 -24.16
C LEU A 26 2.89 0.53 -23.39
N LYS A 27 3.02 1.83 -23.09
CA LYS A 27 4.18 2.39 -22.36
C LYS A 27 4.38 1.73 -21.00
N THR A 28 3.31 1.33 -20.31
CA THR A 28 3.38 0.62 -19.03
C THR A 28 4.11 -0.72 -19.19
N TYR A 29 3.72 -1.53 -20.18
CA TYR A 29 4.35 -2.82 -20.44
C TYR A 29 5.81 -2.69 -20.84
N LEU A 30 6.12 -1.72 -21.71
CA LEU A 30 7.49 -1.45 -22.14
C LEU A 30 8.37 -0.93 -21.00
N TYR A 31 7.82 -0.11 -20.11
CA TYR A 31 8.53 0.36 -18.92
C TYR A 31 8.89 -0.81 -18.00
N ILE A 32 7.93 -1.68 -17.68
CA ILE A 32 8.17 -2.87 -16.85
C ILE A 32 9.18 -3.80 -17.53
N SER A 33 9.04 -4.02 -18.84
CA SER A 33 9.99 -4.82 -19.63
C SER A 33 11.42 -4.30 -19.51
N ASN A 34 11.64 -2.98 -19.63
CA ASN A 34 12.96 -2.36 -19.44
C ASN A 34 13.52 -2.59 -18.03
N ILE A 35 12.68 -2.46 -17.00
CA ILE A 35 13.08 -2.72 -15.61
C ILE A 35 13.53 -4.18 -15.45
N LEU A 36 12.71 -5.12 -15.91
CA LEU A 36 12.99 -6.54 -15.83
C LEU A 36 14.26 -6.90 -16.59
N SER A 37 14.49 -6.26 -17.75
CA SER A 37 15.69 -6.46 -18.55
C SER A 37 16.96 -6.11 -17.78
N ILE A 38 16.95 -4.99 -17.05
CA ILE A 38 18.05 -4.56 -16.19
C ILE A 38 18.25 -5.54 -15.03
N LEU A 39 17.16 -5.87 -14.32
CA LEU A 39 17.21 -6.72 -13.12
C LEU A 39 17.69 -8.14 -13.42
N THR A 40 17.22 -8.72 -14.52
CA THR A 40 17.50 -10.11 -14.89
C THR A 40 18.73 -10.25 -15.79
N LYS A 41 19.35 -9.13 -16.20
CA LYS A 41 20.41 -9.07 -17.22
C LYS A 41 20.02 -9.78 -18.53
N ASN A 42 18.74 -9.81 -18.84
CA ASN A 42 18.20 -10.41 -20.06
C ASN A 42 17.74 -9.29 -21.01
N SER A 43 18.26 -9.26 -22.22
CA SER A 43 17.93 -8.24 -23.21
C SER A 43 16.50 -8.36 -23.74
N ILE A 44 15.86 -9.52 -23.59
CA ILE A 44 14.52 -9.82 -24.07
C ILE A 44 13.67 -10.38 -22.94
N ILE A 45 12.53 -9.76 -22.69
CA ILE A 45 11.60 -10.12 -21.63
C ILE A 45 10.32 -10.67 -22.24
N ASN A 46 9.85 -11.80 -21.73
CA ASN A 46 8.59 -12.39 -22.15
C ASN A 46 7.41 -11.67 -21.45
N TYR A 47 6.33 -11.46 -22.19
CA TYR A 47 5.10 -10.82 -21.71
C TYR A 47 4.55 -11.45 -20.43
N LYS A 48 4.63 -12.77 -20.26
CA LYS A 48 4.21 -13.47 -19.04
C LYS A 48 4.92 -12.93 -17.79
N GLN A 49 6.20 -12.55 -17.92
CA GLN A 49 6.96 -11.97 -16.80
C GLN A 49 6.45 -10.57 -16.45
N VAL A 50 6.21 -9.72 -17.46
CA VAL A 50 5.60 -8.39 -17.26
C VAL A 50 4.20 -8.52 -16.64
N ARG A 51 3.40 -9.44 -17.15
CA ARG A 51 2.04 -9.73 -16.66
C ARG A 51 2.07 -10.20 -15.20
N ALA A 52 3.03 -11.05 -14.84
CA ALA A 52 3.20 -11.50 -13.46
C ALA A 52 3.45 -10.34 -12.49
N ILE A 53 4.25 -9.34 -12.87
CA ILE A 53 4.49 -8.11 -12.07
C ILE A 53 3.19 -7.35 -11.85
N ILE A 54 2.42 -7.11 -12.91
CA ILE A 54 1.16 -6.37 -12.83
C ILE A 54 0.15 -7.10 -11.93
N ILE A 55 0.05 -8.42 -12.07
CA ILE A 55 -0.84 -9.25 -11.27
C ILE A 55 -0.41 -9.22 -9.80
N TYR A 56 0.88 -9.40 -9.53
CA TYR A 56 1.43 -9.31 -8.17
C TYR A 56 1.13 -7.97 -7.52
N ASP A 57 1.43 -6.88 -8.22
CA ASP A 57 1.24 -5.52 -7.71
C ASP A 57 -0.24 -5.22 -7.41
N LYS A 58 -1.18 -5.74 -8.22
CA LYS A 58 -2.62 -5.68 -7.93
C LYS A 58 -3.01 -6.53 -6.70
N ARG A 59 -2.47 -7.76 -6.58
CA ARG A 59 -2.76 -8.66 -5.46
C ARG A 59 -2.31 -8.05 -4.13
N ILE A 60 -1.07 -7.55 -4.06
CA ILE A 60 -0.53 -6.97 -2.83
C ILE A 60 -1.30 -5.71 -2.43
N LYS A 61 -1.67 -4.86 -3.39
CA LYS A 61 -2.52 -3.68 -3.13
C LYS A 61 -3.86 -4.03 -2.55
N ASN A 62 -4.53 -5.06 -3.08
CA ASN A 62 -5.82 -5.50 -2.54
C ASN A 62 -5.71 -6.03 -1.12
N ILE A 63 -4.62 -6.73 -0.81
CA ILE A 63 -4.32 -7.20 0.56
C ILE A 63 -4.10 -5.98 1.46
N LEU A 64 -3.17 -5.10 1.10
CA LEU A 64 -2.82 -3.91 1.85
C LEU A 64 -4.02 -3.01 2.10
N TYR A 65 -4.85 -2.75 1.08
CA TYR A 65 -6.08 -1.96 1.18
C TYR A 65 -6.97 -2.42 2.34
N ARG A 66 -7.24 -3.74 2.40
CA ARG A 66 -8.08 -4.32 3.45
C ARG A 66 -7.47 -4.17 4.83
N PHE A 67 -6.15 -4.36 4.96
CA PHE A 67 -5.50 -4.27 6.26
C PHE A 67 -5.23 -2.82 6.69
N PHE A 68 -5.09 -1.87 5.76
CA PHE A 68 -5.05 -0.44 6.07
C PHE A 68 -6.33 0.01 6.74
N ALA A 69 -7.49 -0.47 6.28
CA ALA A 69 -8.76 -0.22 6.95
C ALA A 69 -8.73 -0.71 8.42
N ASN A 70 -8.20 -1.91 8.68
CA ASN A 70 -8.07 -2.42 10.05
C ASN A 70 -7.14 -1.56 10.93
N ILE A 71 -6.05 -1.02 10.38
CA ILE A 71 -5.15 -0.11 11.11
C ILE A 71 -5.89 1.20 11.41
N GLU A 72 -6.59 1.76 10.43
CA GLU A 72 -7.33 3.00 10.58
C GLU A 72 -8.45 2.85 11.64
N ASP A 73 -9.21 1.76 11.61
CA ASP A 73 -10.24 1.47 12.61
C ASP A 73 -9.63 1.27 14.00
N HIS A 74 -8.47 0.61 14.11
CA HIS A 74 -7.80 0.44 15.39
C HIS A 74 -7.34 1.78 15.99
N LEU A 75 -6.74 2.65 15.17
CA LEU A 75 -6.33 3.99 15.60
C LEU A 75 -7.55 4.85 15.96
N LYS A 76 -8.64 4.74 15.20
CA LYS A 76 -9.91 5.41 15.53
C LYS A 76 -10.46 4.93 16.87
N ALA A 77 -10.48 3.63 17.15
CA ALA A 77 -10.96 3.09 18.42
C ALA A 77 -10.18 3.68 19.62
N ILE A 78 -8.86 3.81 19.52
CA ILE A 78 -8.04 4.47 20.56
C ILE A 78 -8.53 5.90 20.83
N ILE A 79 -8.96 6.61 19.79
CA ILE A 79 -9.43 7.99 19.94
C ILE A 79 -10.90 8.02 20.41
N PHE A 80 -11.76 7.18 19.83
CA PHE A 80 -13.21 7.19 20.09
C PHE A 80 -13.53 6.73 21.50
N ASP A 81 -12.80 5.74 22.01
CA ASP A 81 -13.08 5.15 23.32
C ASP A 81 -12.50 5.97 24.49
N ASN A 82 -11.59 6.92 24.21
CA ASN A 82 -10.85 7.64 25.25
C ASN A 82 -10.96 9.16 25.15
N TYR A 83 -11.67 9.72 24.16
CA TYR A 83 -11.75 11.17 23.97
C TYR A 83 -13.15 11.66 23.59
N ILE A 84 -13.49 12.85 24.08
CA ILE A 84 -14.68 13.62 23.71
C ILE A 84 -14.27 15.01 23.20
N ILE A 85 -15.20 15.75 22.57
CA ILE A 85 -14.99 17.14 22.14
C ILE A 85 -15.80 18.08 23.01
N LYS A 86 -15.10 18.89 23.82
CA LYS A 86 -15.69 20.02 24.54
C LYS A 86 -15.01 21.31 24.10
N ASN A 87 -15.80 22.35 23.79
CA ASN A 87 -15.29 23.64 23.34
C ASN A 87 -14.27 23.54 22.18
N ASN A 88 -14.55 22.69 21.19
CA ASN A 88 -13.68 22.39 20.04
C ASN A 88 -12.30 21.77 20.37
N LYS A 89 -12.09 21.27 21.60
CA LYS A 89 -10.86 20.58 22.00
C LYS A 89 -11.15 19.13 22.33
N TYR A 90 -10.21 18.25 22.01
CA TYR A 90 -10.26 16.85 22.44
C TYR A 90 -9.85 16.79 23.91
N ILE A 91 -10.64 16.10 24.72
CA ILE A 91 -10.40 15.91 26.15
C ILE A 91 -10.52 14.42 26.43
N GLU A 92 -9.58 13.88 27.20
CA GLU A 92 -9.61 12.48 27.63
C GLU A 92 -10.84 12.24 28.52
N SER A 93 -11.64 11.23 28.18
CA SER A 93 -12.89 10.91 28.86
C SER A 93 -13.37 9.51 28.48
N ASP A 94 -13.85 8.77 29.46
CA ASP A 94 -14.42 7.42 29.31
C ASP A 94 -15.96 7.44 29.16
N ASP A 95 -16.51 8.58 28.72
CA ASP A 95 -17.96 8.79 28.60
C ASP A 95 -18.48 8.16 27.32
N ILE A 96 -18.97 6.92 27.44
CA ILE A 96 -19.39 6.09 26.31
C ILE A 96 -20.64 6.62 25.58
N ASP A 97 -21.39 7.53 26.20
CA ASP A 97 -22.60 8.12 25.61
C ASP A 97 -22.29 9.40 24.81
N ASP A 98 -21.05 9.90 24.84
CA ASP A 98 -20.62 11.08 24.08
C ASP A 98 -19.99 10.68 22.73
N PHE A 99 -20.77 10.84 21.65
CA PHE A 99 -20.35 10.52 20.28
C PHE A 99 -19.68 11.68 19.53
N SER A 100 -19.35 12.80 20.18
CA SER A 100 -18.89 14.03 19.52
C SER A 100 -17.64 13.83 18.65
N VAL A 101 -16.68 13.02 19.12
CA VAL A 101 -15.49 12.65 18.33
C VAL A 101 -15.86 11.81 17.13
N PHE A 102 -16.68 10.77 17.31
CA PHE A 102 -17.12 9.89 16.23
C PHE A 102 -17.84 10.70 15.14
N GLU A 103 -18.77 11.56 15.52
CA GLU A 103 -19.49 12.42 14.58
C GLU A 103 -18.52 13.32 13.81
N LYS A 104 -17.55 13.95 14.50
CA LYS A 104 -16.58 14.83 13.84
C LYS A 104 -15.73 14.11 12.80
N PHE A 105 -15.40 12.84 13.01
CA PHE A 105 -14.66 12.02 12.05
C PHE A 105 -15.50 11.61 10.82
N ASN A 106 -16.83 11.62 10.92
CA ASN A 106 -17.73 11.19 9.84
C ASN A 106 -18.39 12.36 9.09
N ILE A 107 -18.32 13.59 9.61
CA ILE A 107 -18.83 14.77 8.91
C ILE A 107 -17.89 15.16 7.77
N ILE A 108 -18.32 14.90 6.53
CA ILE A 108 -17.65 15.40 5.32
C ILE A 108 -18.11 16.85 5.10
N LYS A 109 -17.28 17.82 5.49
CA LYS A 109 -17.57 19.23 5.21
C LYS A 109 -17.24 19.57 3.77
N LYS A 110 -18.20 20.19 3.07
CA LYS A 110 -18.01 20.73 1.73
C LYS A 110 -16.82 21.70 1.75
N ASN A 111 -15.85 21.50 0.86
CA ASN A 111 -14.60 22.27 0.72
C ASN A 111 -13.51 22.02 1.78
N GLU A 112 -13.69 21.10 2.73
CA GLU A 112 -12.60 20.61 3.57
C GLU A 112 -12.08 19.30 2.99
N ASN A 113 -11.16 19.38 2.03
CA ASN A 113 -10.46 18.21 1.46
C ASN A 113 -9.49 17.60 2.50
N LYS A 114 -10.03 16.98 3.55
CA LYS A 114 -9.24 16.15 4.46
C LYS A 114 -9.72 14.72 4.29
N ASP A 115 -8.85 13.88 3.71
CA ASP A 115 -9.05 12.43 3.78
C ASP A 115 -9.04 11.98 5.25
N GLY A 116 -9.75 10.89 5.57
CA GLY A 116 -9.91 10.41 6.95
C GLY A 116 -8.58 10.14 7.67
N TRP A 117 -7.53 9.77 6.92
CA TRP A 117 -6.19 9.53 7.45
C TRP A 117 -5.50 10.85 7.86
N SER A 118 -5.65 11.89 7.05
CA SER A 118 -5.18 13.24 7.39
C SER A 118 -5.89 13.81 8.63
N GLN A 119 -7.19 13.53 8.80
CA GLN A 119 -7.93 13.92 9.99
C GLN A 119 -7.47 13.16 11.24
N LEU A 120 -7.22 11.86 11.10
CA LEU A 120 -6.68 11.01 12.16
C LEU A 120 -5.31 11.52 12.65
N LEU A 121 -4.37 11.75 11.73
CA LEU A 121 -3.06 12.31 12.05
C LEU A 121 -3.18 13.66 12.74
N PHE A 122 -4.01 14.56 12.21
CA PHE A 122 -4.22 15.87 12.81
C PHE A 122 -4.71 15.74 14.26
N CYS A 123 -5.67 14.87 14.53
CA CYS A 123 -6.16 14.62 15.88
C CYS A 123 -5.04 14.09 16.81
N ILE A 124 -4.28 13.08 16.36
CA ILE A 124 -3.18 12.51 17.14
C ILE A 124 -2.12 13.56 17.47
N MET A 125 -1.73 14.37 16.48
CA MET A 125 -0.68 15.38 16.61
C MET A 125 -1.11 16.58 17.45
N SER A 126 -2.28 17.15 17.17
CA SER A 126 -2.75 18.36 17.87
C SER A 126 -3.04 18.14 19.34
N ASN A 127 -3.25 16.90 19.77
CA ASN A 127 -3.57 16.55 21.15
C ASN A 127 -2.50 15.67 21.82
N ASN A 128 -1.34 15.45 21.18
CA ASN A 128 -0.25 14.62 21.69
C ASN A 128 -0.69 13.21 22.17
N ILE A 129 -1.63 12.59 21.45
CA ILE A 129 -2.20 11.28 21.81
C ILE A 129 -1.13 10.17 21.77
N LEU A 130 -0.15 10.30 20.88
CA LEU A 130 0.96 9.36 20.72
C LEU A 130 2.32 10.07 20.85
N ARG A 131 3.36 9.30 21.18
CA ARG A 131 4.75 9.78 21.24
C ARG A 131 5.25 10.25 19.86
N LYS A 132 6.19 11.20 19.84
CA LYS A 132 6.70 11.83 18.60
C LYS A 132 7.32 10.84 17.60
N ASP A 133 8.05 9.82 18.08
CA ASP A 133 8.61 8.76 17.25
C ASP A 133 7.50 8.01 16.48
N LYS A 134 6.35 7.78 17.11
CA LYS A 134 5.18 7.15 16.49
C LYS A 134 4.48 8.03 15.46
N ILE A 135 4.65 9.35 15.51
CA ILE A 135 4.07 10.28 14.55
C ILE A 135 4.79 10.18 13.20
N ASN A 136 6.13 10.09 13.22
CA ASN A 136 6.92 9.93 11.99
C ASN A 136 6.57 8.63 11.26
N ASP A 137 6.48 7.54 12.01
CA ASP A 137 6.01 6.24 11.52
C ASP A 137 4.62 6.33 10.86
N LEU A 138 3.69 7.06 11.47
CA LEU A 138 2.35 7.26 10.89
C LEU A 138 2.39 8.08 9.60
N HIS A 139 3.28 9.07 9.47
CA HIS A 139 3.46 9.78 8.20
C HIS A 139 3.96 8.84 7.09
N ILE A 140 4.94 7.98 7.38
CA ILE A 140 5.43 6.97 6.43
C ILE A 140 4.28 6.02 6.03
N LEU A 141 3.48 5.56 7.01
CA LEU A 141 2.30 4.72 6.74
C LEU A 141 1.26 5.42 5.87
N LYS A 142 1.03 6.73 6.05
CA LYS A 142 0.13 7.51 5.20
C LYS A 142 0.63 7.52 3.75
N ASP A 143 1.91 7.76 3.54
CA ASP A 143 2.50 7.80 2.20
C ASP A 143 2.42 6.41 1.53
N PHE A 144 2.68 5.35 2.30
CA PHE A 144 2.49 3.98 1.83
C PHE A 144 1.03 3.70 1.45
N ARG A 145 0.08 4.09 2.31
CA ARG A 145 -1.36 3.98 2.06
C ARG A 145 -1.75 4.70 0.78
N ASN A 146 -1.30 5.94 0.60
CA ASN A 146 -1.60 6.74 -0.58
C ASN A 146 -1.08 6.08 -1.86
N LYS A 147 0.15 5.55 -1.83
CA LYS A 147 0.71 4.83 -2.97
C LYS A 147 -0.11 3.59 -3.34
N VAL A 148 -0.56 2.83 -2.34
CA VAL A 148 -1.45 1.67 -2.52
C VAL A 148 -2.80 2.08 -3.11
N MET A 149 -3.41 3.14 -2.56
CA MET A 149 -4.78 3.57 -2.88
C MET A 149 -4.89 4.27 -4.24
N HIS A 150 -3.82 4.95 -4.68
CA HIS A 150 -3.74 5.52 -6.02
C HIS A 150 -3.28 4.52 -7.09
N PHE A 151 -3.13 3.24 -6.74
CA PHE A 151 -2.72 2.17 -7.63
C PHE A 151 -1.39 2.45 -8.38
N ASN A 152 -0.49 3.23 -7.80
CA ASN A 152 0.88 3.40 -8.30
C ASN A 152 1.70 2.13 -8.12
N PHE A 153 2.55 1.73 -9.07
CA PHE A 153 3.37 0.53 -8.93
C PHE A 153 4.25 0.60 -7.67
N ILE A 154 4.11 -0.40 -6.80
CA ILE A 154 4.81 -0.48 -5.52
C ILE A 154 6.17 -1.15 -5.70
N LEU A 155 6.24 -2.16 -6.57
CA LEU A 155 7.44 -2.96 -6.78
C LEU A 155 8.47 -2.30 -7.70
N LEU A 156 8.09 -1.26 -8.44
CA LEU A 156 8.88 -0.68 -9.53
C LEU A 156 9.41 0.72 -9.24
N GLU A 157 9.52 1.08 -7.96
CA GLU A 157 10.11 2.36 -7.57
C GLU A 157 11.62 2.35 -7.77
N SER A 158 12.08 3.16 -8.73
CA SER A 158 13.50 3.44 -8.92
C SER A 158 14.02 4.28 -7.76
N LEU A 159 15.05 3.78 -7.08
CA LEU A 159 15.88 4.59 -6.19
C LEU A 159 16.76 5.55 -6.98
N LYS A 160 17.37 6.52 -6.28
CA LYS A 160 18.28 7.53 -6.83
C LYS A 160 19.50 6.95 -7.60
N ASN A 161 19.72 5.64 -7.57
CA ASN A 161 20.87 4.97 -8.18
C ASN A 161 20.48 3.85 -9.18
N GLY A 162 19.23 3.80 -9.66
CA GLY A 162 18.78 2.75 -10.59
C GLY A 162 18.57 1.36 -9.94
N GLN A 163 18.63 1.28 -8.61
CA GLN A 163 18.17 0.13 -7.84
C GLN A 163 16.65 0.13 -7.75
N TYR A 164 16.02 -1.04 -7.87
CA TYR A 164 14.57 -1.20 -7.69
C TYR A 164 14.28 -1.58 -6.24
N ASN A 165 13.40 -0.83 -5.59
CA ASN A 165 13.36 -0.85 -4.14
C ASN A 165 12.44 -1.94 -3.56
N PHE A 166 12.92 -3.18 -3.55
CA PHE A 166 12.33 -4.20 -2.70
C PHE A 166 12.48 -3.85 -1.21
N ASP A 167 13.55 -3.16 -0.83
CA ASP A 167 13.82 -2.76 0.56
C ASP A 167 12.80 -1.71 1.07
N TRP A 168 12.27 -0.84 0.20
CA TRP A 168 11.22 0.11 0.56
C TRP A 168 9.94 -0.63 0.85
N LEU A 169 9.57 -1.59 0.00
CA LEU A 169 8.39 -2.41 0.25
C LEU A 169 8.58 -3.21 1.55
N ASP A 170 9.75 -3.82 1.77
CA ASP A 170 10.04 -4.57 3.00
C ASP A 170 9.97 -3.66 4.25
N HIS A 171 10.66 -2.53 4.23
CA HIS A 171 10.63 -1.54 5.31
C HIS A 171 9.19 -1.10 5.63
N ASN A 172 8.39 -0.78 4.61
CA ASN A 172 7.01 -0.37 4.79
C ASN A 172 6.12 -1.51 5.27
N LEU A 173 6.34 -2.77 4.85
CA LEU A 173 5.61 -3.94 5.34
C LEU A 173 5.93 -4.24 6.81
N LYS A 174 7.19 -4.12 7.22
CA LYS A 174 7.63 -4.25 8.61
C LYS A 174 7.03 -3.16 9.49
N LEU A 175 7.08 -1.91 9.03
CA LEU A 175 6.41 -0.80 9.71
C LEU A 175 4.90 -1.03 9.81
N PHE A 176 4.27 -1.49 8.73
CA PHE A 176 2.85 -1.82 8.71
C PHE A 176 2.48 -2.87 9.75
N LEU A 177 3.27 -3.94 9.89
CA LEU A 177 3.06 -4.96 10.92
C LEU A 177 3.10 -4.40 12.35
N ASN A 178 3.98 -3.42 12.63
CA ASN A 178 4.06 -2.78 13.95
C ASN A 178 2.77 -2.07 14.36
N TYR A 179 1.97 -1.62 13.38
CA TYR A 179 0.72 -0.88 13.60
C TYR A 179 -0.53 -1.74 13.39
N LEU A 180 -0.39 -2.90 12.74
CA LEU A 180 -1.48 -3.84 12.58
C LEU A 180 -1.77 -4.53 13.93
N PRO A 181 -3.04 -4.66 14.36
CA PRO A 181 -3.37 -5.42 15.56
C PRO A 181 -2.85 -6.87 15.48
N LYS A 182 -2.21 -7.35 16.56
CA LYS A 182 -1.53 -8.67 16.62
C LYS A 182 -2.40 -9.83 16.11
N LYS A 183 -3.71 -9.81 16.38
CA LYS A 183 -4.67 -10.83 15.91
C LYS A 183 -4.69 -11.01 14.38
N TYR A 184 -4.29 -9.99 13.63
CA TYR A 184 -4.28 -9.99 12.17
C TYR A 184 -2.91 -10.36 11.56
N HIS A 185 -1.83 -10.39 12.34
CA HIS A 185 -0.45 -10.59 11.85
C HIS A 185 -0.30 -11.87 11.03
N LYS A 186 -0.70 -13.03 11.59
CA LYS A 186 -0.61 -14.32 10.91
C LYS A 186 -1.34 -14.33 9.56
N SER A 187 -2.55 -13.76 9.52
CA SER A 187 -3.34 -13.69 8.28
C SER A 187 -2.70 -12.76 7.25
N PHE A 188 -2.18 -11.61 7.70
CA PHE A 188 -1.49 -10.66 6.85
C PHE A 188 -0.22 -11.25 6.23
N ILE A 189 0.66 -11.81 7.06
CA ILE A 189 1.94 -12.41 6.64
C ILE A 189 1.69 -13.51 5.60
N ASN A 190 0.77 -14.44 5.88
CA ASN A 190 0.42 -15.51 4.94
C ASN A 190 -0.07 -14.95 3.60
N LYS A 191 -0.92 -13.92 3.62
CA LYS A 191 -1.44 -13.32 2.38
C LYS A 191 -0.37 -12.59 1.59
N ILE A 192 0.51 -11.83 2.24
CA ILE A 192 1.62 -11.12 1.59
C ILE A 192 2.60 -12.12 0.97
N ASN A 193 2.97 -13.18 1.69
CA ASN A 193 3.86 -14.21 1.14
C ASN A 193 3.19 -14.98 -0.02
N ASN A 194 1.91 -15.30 0.07
CA ASN A 194 1.17 -15.95 -1.01
C ASN A 194 0.90 -15.04 -2.22
N ALA A 195 0.99 -13.71 -2.08
CA ALA A 195 0.80 -12.81 -3.21
C ALA A 195 1.84 -13.05 -4.32
N LYS A 196 3.03 -13.55 -3.93
CA LYS A 196 4.21 -13.81 -4.78
C LYS A 196 4.07 -15.05 -5.66
N ILE A 197 2.99 -15.83 -5.54
CA ILE A 197 2.80 -17.03 -6.36
C ILE A 197 2.83 -16.66 -7.86
N GLY A 198 3.82 -17.22 -8.56
CA GLY A 198 4.09 -16.98 -9.99
C GLY A 198 5.02 -15.79 -10.30
N LEU A 199 5.60 -15.13 -9.28
CA LEU A 199 6.57 -14.04 -9.46
C LEU A 199 8.01 -14.57 -9.37
N ASN A 200 8.70 -14.65 -10.50
CA ASN A 200 10.05 -15.23 -10.56
C ASN A 200 11.18 -14.31 -10.04
N ILE A 201 10.96 -13.00 -9.98
CA ILE A 201 12.00 -12.03 -9.62
C ILE A 201 12.11 -11.73 -8.12
N GLN A 202 11.22 -12.31 -7.31
CA GLN A 202 11.12 -11.98 -5.88
C GLN A 202 10.71 -13.19 -5.02
N THR A 203 11.08 -14.39 -5.46
CA THR A 203 10.78 -15.65 -4.74
C THR A 203 11.48 -15.74 -3.38
N GLU A 204 12.62 -15.06 -3.21
CA GLU A 204 13.44 -15.11 -1.99
C GLU A 204 12.94 -14.20 -0.87
N PHE A 205 12.16 -13.16 -1.18
CA PHE A 205 11.62 -12.29 -0.16
C PHE A 205 10.57 -13.08 0.65
N ILE A 206 10.75 -13.17 1.97
CA ILE A 206 9.78 -13.74 2.90
C ILE A 206 9.55 -12.71 3.99
N LEU A 207 8.28 -12.36 4.23
CA LEU A 207 7.92 -11.56 5.38
C LEU A 207 7.83 -12.50 6.59
N ASP A 208 8.74 -12.35 7.53
CA ASP A 208 8.80 -13.17 8.74
C ASP A 208 7.86 -12.64 9.83
N ASN A 209 7.61 -13.49 10.85
CA ASN A 209 6.95 -13.03 12.07
C ASN A 209 7.88 -12.07 12.82
N LEU A 210 7.33 -10.95 13.31
CA LEU A 210 7.99 -10.08 14.28
C LEU A 210 7.93 -10.68 15.69
#